data_AF-A0A182SZU3-F1
#
_entry.id   AF-A0A182SZU3-F1
#
_cell.length_a   1.000
_cell.length_b   1.000
_cell.length_c   1.000
_cell.angle_alpha   90.00
_cell.angle_beta   90.00
_cell.angle_gamma   90.00
#
_symmetry.space_group_name_H-M   'P 1'
#
loop_
_entity.id
_entity.type
_entity.pdbx_description
1 polymer ?
#
loop_
_entity_poly.entity_id
_entity_poly.type
_entity_poly.pdbx_seq_one_letter_code
_entity_poly.pdbx_strand_id
1 'polypeptide(L)'
;KALTLIWTLKQQQSTSDAAEEALRYLLYLVEVNVLYDEALGMYDFGLVLFVATKSQKDPKEYLPFLNELKRMDENYRKYRIDCHLKRYDRALAHIARYDSEEERFQEALELIGTHQLYTVGIRCYKACSNQDYYRRVCLLYGDFLRKGSKHADASLMYERAGDVQQAISSARHALDWCRVVRLSSVYAVPAEPILRSLVPALLEAGEYDAAATIAYDQLKDARLAVDCLVKDHRYERALLLANDPTLQDKVRSSLGEYLTTLDETLCTEKEQFLRQKERLATVRTERTEKQSSSAAADDHGDVDGDCGDCDLFSDSSTIASSRYTGTSGRSGKSHRSSKNRRKHERKLLNLKEGNPFEDIALIDALHALVVRVCGVERQRHIRSVCQVALELRYDEQAGKLQHEYGALFQLIRYSLDAIWLPEMIVPGMPPNS
;
A
#
# COMPACT_ATOMS: atom_id res chain seq x y z
N LYS A 1 3.19 33.95 19.21
CA LYS A 1 4.53 34.41 19.67
C LYS A 1 4.67 35.92 19.56
N ALA A 2 4.59 36.52 18.36
CA ALA A 2 4.64 37.98 18.20
C ALA A 2 3.53 38.70 19.00
N LEU A 3 2.27 38.30 18.82
CA LEU A 3 1.14 38.84 19.60
C LEU A 3 1.32 38.68 21.11
N THR A 4 1.91 37.57 21.56
CA THR A 4 2.23 37.33 22.97
C THR A 4 3.20 38.37 23.52
N LEU A 5 4.30 38.65 22.80
CA LEU A 5 5.28 39.65 23.19
C LEU A 5 4.69 41.06 23.20
N ILE A 6 3.93 41.41 22.16
CA ILE A 6 3.24 42.70 22.06
C ILE A 6 2.26 42.88 23.23
N TRP A 7 1.53 41.82 23.58
CA TRP A 7 0.59 41.86 24.69
C TRP A 7 1.28 42.00 26.05
N THR A 8 2.38 41.27 26.27
CA THR A 8 3.22 41.43 27.47
C THR A 8 3.77 42.85 27.58
N LEU A 9 4.23 43.45 26.48
CA LEU A 9 4.69 44.85 26.46
C LEU A 9 3.56 45.82 26.85
N LYS A 10 2.34 45.62 26.34
CA LYS A 10 1.18 46.46 26.69
C LYS A 10 0.80 46.33 28.17
N GLN A 11 0.88 45.11 28.73
CA GLN A 11 0.58 44.86 30.15
C GLN A 11 1.63 45.43 31.10
N GLN A 12 2.92 45.34 30.74
CA GLN A 12 4.04 45.80 31.58
C GLN A 12 4.26 47.32 31.49
N GLN A 13 3.96 47.93 30.35
CA GLN A 13 4.17 49.36 30.10
C GLN A 13 2.90 49.98 29.51
N SER A 14 1.87 50.11 30.33
CA SER A 14 0.55 50.61 29.91
C SER A 14 0.57 52.02 29.31
N THR A 15 1.58 52.83 29.63
CA THR A 15 1.81 54.18 29.10
C THR A 15 2.75 54.24 27.88
N SER A 16 3.29 53.12 27.43
CA SER A 16 4.24 53.07 26.31
C SER A 16 3.52 52.79 24.99
N ASP A 17 3.75 53.66 24.00
CA ASP A 17 3.24 53.49 22.63
C ASP A 17 3.91 52.33 21.88
N ALA A 18 4.99 51.77 22.43
CA ALA A 18 5.79 50.72 21.79
C ALA A 18 4.96 49.48 21.41
N ALA A 19 3.99 49.07 22.23
CA ALA A 19 3.11 47.95 21.90
C ALA A 19 2.15 48.28 20.74
N GLU A 20 1.72 49.52 20.63
CA GLU A 20 0.87 49.98 19.53
C GLU A 20 1.66 50.11 18.23
N GLU A 21 2.88 50.65 18.30
CA GLU A 21 3.80 50.71 17.16
C GLU A 21 4.18 49.32 16.66
N ALA A 22 4.49 48.39 17.57
CA ALA A 22 4.77 47.01 17.22
C ALA A 22 3.58 46.32 16.53
N LEU A 23 2.35 46.56 17.01
CA LEU A 23 1.15 46.03 16.37
C LEU A 23 0.88 46.70 15.01
N ARG A 24 1.09 48.02 14.87
CA ARG A 24 1.00 48.71 13.57
C ARG A 24 2.01 48.16 12.57
N TYR A 25 3.25 47.93 13.00
CA TYR A 25 4.26 47.29 12.17
C TYR A 25 3.82 45.90 11.73
N LEU A 26 3.26 45.10 12.64
CA LEU A 26 2.76 43.76 12.33
C LEU A 26 1.57 43.79 11.35
N LEU A 27 0.70 44.81 11.42
CA LEU A 27 -0.42 45.01 10.50
C LEU A 27 0.03 45.35 9.05
N TYR A 28 1.25 45.85 8.85
CA TYR A 28 1.83 45.97 7.50
C TYR A 28 2.28 44.64 6.91
N LEU A 29 2.53 43.62 7.75
CA LEU A 29 3.11 42.34 7.35
C LEU A 29 2.07 41.21 7.25
N VAL A 30 0.98 41.30 8.01
CA VAL A 30 -0.02 40.23 8.17
C VAL A 30 -1.42 40.78 8.00
N GLU A 31 -2.29 40.03 7.34
CA GLU A 31 -3.69 40.38 7.16
C GLU A 31 -4.41 40.56 8.52
N VAL A 32 -5.29 41.57 8.59
CA VAL A 32 -6.09 41.91 9.77
C VAL A 32 -6.87 40.72 10.32
N ASN A 33 -7.54 39.95 9.46
CA ASN A 33 -8.35 38.81 9.90
C ASN A 33 -7.49 37.72 10.52
N VAL A 34 -6.31 37.44 9.97
CA VAL A 34 -5.37 36.46 10.52
C VAL A 34 -4.88 36.89 11.90
N LEU A 35 -4.54 38.17 12.08
CA LEU A 35 -4.13 38.69 13.39
C LEU A 35 -5.25 38.65 14.43
N TYR A 36 -6.47 38.98 14.02
CA TYR A 36 -7.65 38.90 14.86
C TYR A 36 -7.94 37.45 15.29
N ASP A 37 -7.91 36.51 14.35
CA ASP A 37 -8.13 35.09 14.59
C ASP A 37 -7.06 34.48 15.50
N GLU A 38 -5.80 34.87 15.32
CA GLU A 38 -4.71 34.47 16.21
C GLU A 38 -4.87 35.04 17.61
N ALA A 39 -5.26 36.31 17.74
CA ALA A 39 -5.56 36.93 19.04
C ALA A 39 -6.72 36.22 19.75
N LEU A 40 -7.78 35.87 19.00
CA LEU A 40 -8.93 35.15 19.51
C LEU A 40 -8.52 33.75 20.02
N GLY A 41 -7.65 33.07 19.28
CA GLY A 41 -7.09 31.77 19.65
C GLY A 41 -6.11 31.80 20.82
N MET A 42 -5.80 32.97 21.38
CA MET A 42 -5.07 33.13 22.64
C MET A 42 -6.00 33.24 23.86
N TYR A 43 -7.33 33.26 23.64
CA TYR A 43 -8.38 33.30 24.65
C TYR A 43 -8.36 34.52 25.59
N ASP A 44 -7.63 35.58 25.23
CA ASP A 44 -7.56 36.85 25.97
C ASP A 44 -8.37 37.92 25.24
N PHE A 45 -9.54 38.28 25.78
CA PHE A 45 -10.42 39.27 25.16
C PHE A 45 -9.87 40.70 25.21
N GLY A 46 -8.96 41.01 26.15
CA GLY A 46 -8.25 42.29 26.14
C GLY A 46 -7.36 42.40 24.91
N LEU A 47 -6.61 41.34 24.60
CA LEU A 47 -5.78 41.25 23.40
C LEU A 47 -6.63 41.32 22.13
N VAL A 48 -7.74 40.59 22.07
CA VAL A 48 -8.64 40.60 20.91
C VAL A 48 -9.19 42.01 20.63
N LEU A 49 -9.64 42.71 21.68
CA LEU A 49 -10.12 44.08 21.56
C LEU A 49 -9.00 45.05 21.15
N PHE A 50 -7.80 44.87 21.70
CA PHE A 50 -6.63 45.66 21.31
C PHE A 50 -6.30 45.49 19.82
N VAL A 51 -6.28 44.25 19.32
CA VAL A 51 -6.05 43.98 17.90
C VAL A 51 -7.17 44.54 17.03
N ALA A 52 -8.43 44.27 17.36
CA ALA A 52 -9.59 44.70 16.57
C ALA A 52 -9.70 46.23 16.45
N THR A 53 -9.44 46.95 17.55
CA THR A 53 -9.49 48.43 17.56
C THR A 53 -8.35 49.04 16.76
N LYS A 54 -7.12 48.51 16.88
CA LYS A 54 -5.96 49.04 16.14
C LYS A 54 -5.97 48.65 14.67
N SER A 55 -6.64 47.56 14.31
CA SER A 55 -6.82 47.14 12.93
C SER A 55 -8.05 47.74 12.24
N GLN A 56 -8.80 48.61 12.93
CA GLN A 56 -10.03 49.23 12.41
C GLN A 56 -11.08 48.23 11.91
N LYS A 57 -11.18 47.06 12.55
CA LYS A 57 -12.23 46.07 12.22
C LYS A 57 -13.59 46.61 12.65
N ASP A 58 -14.65 46.38 11.88
CA ASP A 58 -15.99 46.88 12.22
C ASP A 58 -16.47 46.24 13.54
N PRO A 59 -16.77 47.04 14.58
CA PRO A 59 -17.31 46.55 15.85
C PRO A 59 -18.56 45.69 15.71
N LYS A 60 -19.38 45.91 14.67
CA LYS A 60 -20.57 45.10 14.42
C LYS A 60 -20.23 43.66 14.01
N GLU A 61 -19.05 43.42 13.44
CA GLU A 61 -18.63 42.07 13.03
C GLU A 61 -18.19 41.21 14.22
N TYR A 62 -17.57 41.79 15.24
CA TYR A 62 -16.93 41.01 16.30
C TYR A 62 -17.56 41.15 17.70
N LEU A 63 -18.16 42.30 18.04
CA LEU A 63 -18.73 42.51 19.36
C LEU A 63 -19.88 41.54 19.72
N PRO A 64 -20.82 41.20 18.80
CA PRO A 64 -21.88 40.25 19.12
C PRO A 64 -21.31 38.89 19.55
N PHE A 65 -20.36 38.36 18.78
CA PHE A 65 -19.71 37.09 19.06
C PHE A 65 -18.92 37.10 20.38
N LEU A 66 -18.15 38.17 20.65
CA LEU A 66 -17.43 38.29 21.93
C LEU A 66 -18.38 38.38 23.13
N ASN A 67 -19.52 39.05 22.98
CA ASN A 67 -20.51 39.17 24.05
C ASN A 67 -21.21 37.84 24.33
N GLU A 68 -21.48 37.03 23.30
CA GLU A 68 -21.96 35.66 23.46
C GLU A 68 -20.95 34.80 24.22
N LEU A 69 -19.69 34.82 23.80
CA LEU A 69 -18.62 34.04 24.42
C LEU A 69 -18.40 34.39 25.89
N LYS A 70 -18.53 35.66 26.28
CA LYS A 70 -18.39 36.12 27.68
C LYS A 70 -19.41 35.47 28.63
N ARG A 71 -20.57 35.05 28.12
CA ARG A 71 -21.64 34.43 28.93
C ARG A 71 -21.44 32.94 29.14
N MET A 72 -20.48 32.32 28.44
CA MET A 72 -20.20 30.89 28.52
C MET A 72 -19.12 30.59 29.56
N ASP A 73 -19.14 29.37 30.12
CA ASP A 73 -18.08 28.85 30.99
C ASP A 73 -16.73 28.78 30.28
N GLU A 74 -15.63 28.81 31.04
CA GLU A 74 -14.29 28.95 30.49
C GLU A 74 -13.92 27.89 29.44
N ASN A 75 -14.14 26.60 29.74
CA ASN A 75 -13.79 25.52 28.82
C ASN A 75 -14.70 25.50 27.59
N TYR A 76 -16.01 25.71 27.77
CA TYR A 76 -16.96 25.76 26.66
C TYR A 76 -16.73 26.99 25.75
N ARG A 77 -16.34 28.13 26.34
CA ARG A 77 -15.92 29.32 25.61
C ARG A 77 -14.70 29.03 24.73
N LYS A 78 -13.67 28.38 25.28
CA LYS A 78 -12.47 27.98 24.53
C LYS A 78 -12.79 26.99 23.41
N TYR A 79 -13.68 26.02 23.69
CA TYR A 79 -14.23 25.11 22.68
C TYR A 79 -14.91 25.86 21.52
N ARG A 80 -15.83 26.78 21.81
CA ARG A 80 -16.53 27.58 20.79
C ARG A 80 -15.59 28.44 19.97
N ILE A 81 -14.59 29.05 20.61
CA ILE A 81 -13.55 29.81 19.93
C ILE A 81 -12.76 28.91 18.97
N ASP A 82 -12.25 27.77 19.44
CA ASP A 82 -11.45 26.89 18.59
C ASP A 82 -12.27 26.27 17.46
N CYS A 83 -13.56 25.98 17.67
CA CYS A 83 -14.48 25.57 16.60
C CYS A 83 -14.64 26.67 15.54
N HIS A 84 -14.81 27.93 15.96
CA HIS A 84 -14.89 29.07 15.05
C HIS A 84 -13.61 29.23 14.21
N LEU A 85 -12.46 29.05 14.85
CA LEU A 85 -11.13 29.10 14.22
C LEU A 85 -10.76 27.83 13.44
N LYS A 86 -11.65 26.83 13.37
CA LYS A 86 -11.42 25.52 12.74
C LYS A 86 -10.23 24.75 13.32
N ARG A 87 -9.87 25.02 14.59
CA ARG A 87 -8.83 24.34 15.37
C ARG A 87 -9.44 23.18 16.15
N TYR A 88 -10.10 22.27 15.44
CA TYR A 88 -10.98 21.27 16.04
C TYR A 88 -10.26 20.33 17.03
N ASP A 89 -8.99 20.02 16.80
CA ASP A 89 -8.17 19.20 17.70
C ASP A 89 -8.07 19.81 19.11
N ARG A 90 -7.90 21.14 19.18
CA ARG A 90 -7.85 21.90 20.44
C ARG A 90 -9.23 22.06 21.04
N ALA A 91 -10.23 22.34 20.20
CA ALA A 91 -11.62 22.41 20.63
C ALA A 91 -12.03 21.12 21.38
N LEU A 92 -11.66 19.96 20.83
CA LEU A 92 -11.94 18.67 21.42
C LEU A 92 -11.31 18.50 22.81
N ALA A 93 -10.09 19.00 23.01
CA ALA A 93 -9.42 18.95 24.31
C ALA A 93 -10.11 19.81 25.37
N HIS A 94 -10.76 20.91 24.99
CA HIS A 94 -11.50 21.76 25.92
C HIS A 94 -12.85 21.15 26.31
N ILE A 95 -13.62 20.64 25.34
CA ILE A 95 -14.92 20.03 25.62
C ILE A 95 -14.78 18.70 26.38
N ALA A 96 -13.69 17.96 26.18
CA ALA A 96 -13.41 16.72 26.92
C ALA A 96 -13.17 16.93 28.43
N ARG A 97 -13.03 18.17 28.90
CA ARG A 97 -12.94 18.49 30.34
C ARG A 97 -14.28 18.31 31.07
N TYR A 98 -15.38 18.27 30.35
CA TYR A 98 -16.72 18.02 30.88
C TYR A 98 -16.99 16.51 30.94
N ASP A 99 -16.28 15.80 31.83
CA ASP A 99 -16.28 14.33 31.92
C ASP A 99 -17.56 13.69 32.49
N SER A 100 -18.46 14.52 32.99
CA SER A 100 -19.71 14.12 33.67
C SER A 100 -20.97 14.66 32.98
N GLU A 101 -20.84 15.46 31.91
CA GLU A 101 -21.96 16.09 31.21
C GLU A 101 -22.24 15.41 29.86
N GLU A 102 -23.30 14.61 29.80
CA GLU A 102 -23.65 13.81 28.61
C GLU A 102 -23.92 14.66 27.36
N GLU A 103 -24.55 15.82 27.51
CA GLU A 103 -24.82 16.74 26.39
C GLU A 103 -23.53 17.23 25.73
N ARG A 104 -22.51 17.56 26.56
CA ARG A 104 -21.19 17.99 26.07
C ARG A 104 -20.43 16.85 25.44
N PHE A 105 -20.57 15.65 25.98
CA PHE A 105 -19.97 14.47 25.39
C PHE A 105 -20.58 14.16 24.01
N GLN A 106 -21.88 14.33 23.84
CA GLN A 106 -22.55 14.15 22.55
C GLN A 106 -22.07 15.17 21.51
N GLU A 107 -21.94 16.46 21.87
CA GLU A 107 -21.30 17.47 21.01
C GLU A 107 -19.87 17.07 20.60
N ALA A 108 -19.10 16.49 21.53
CA ALA A 108 -17.74 16.03 21.27
C ALA A 108 -17.70 14.83 20.29
N LEU A 109 -18.64 13.88 20.41
CA LEU A 109 -18.76 12.75 19.47
C LEU A 109 -19.09 13.22 18.05
N GLU A 110 -20.00 14.18 17.92
CA GLU A 110 -20.36 14.78 16.63
C GLU A 110 -19.16 15.48 15.98
N LEU A 111 -18.39 16.23 16.78
CA LEU A 111 -17.15 16.86 16.32
C LEU A 111 -16.13 15.83 15.84
N ILE A 112 -15.92 14.75 16.62
CA ILE A 112 -15.00 13.67 16.28
C ILE A 112 -15.40 13.02 14.96
N GLY A 113 -16.68 12.67 14.79
CA GLY A 113 -17.19 12.02 13.59
C GLY A 113 -17.10 12.92 12.35
N THR A 114 -17.49 14.18 12.49
CA THR A 114 -17.52 15.16 11.38
C THR A 114 -16.13 15.49 10.86
N HIS A 115 -15.17 15.68 11.76
CA HIS A 115 -13.81 16.10 11.42
C HIS A 115 -12.78 14.97 11.47
N GLN A 116 -13.22 13.72 11.67
CA GLN A 116 -12.38 12.52 11.74
C GLN A 116 -11.27 12.59 12.81
N LEU A 117 -11.54 13.21 13.96
CA LEU A 117 -10.58 13.44 15.05
C LEU A 117 -10.40 12.25 15.99
N TYR A 118 -10.56 11.02 15.50
CA TYR A 118 -10.65 9.82 16.34
C TYR A 118 -9.43 9.62 17.23
N THR A 119 -8.22 9.82 16.70
CA THR A 119 -6.97 9.64 17.46
C THR A 119 -6.81 10.69 18.56
N VAL A 120 -7.25 11.93 18.32
CA VAL A 120 -7.27 13.00 19.31
C VAL A 120 -8.31 12.70 20.38
N GLY A 121 -9.52 12.30 19.97
CA GLY A 121 -10.59 11.89 20.89
C GLY A 121 -10.16 10.76 21.83
N ILE A 122 -9.53 9.71 21.30
CA ILE A 122 -8.98 8.63 22.11
C ILE A 122 -7.99 9.15 23.14
N ARG A 123 -7.08 10.07 22.77
CA ARG A 123 -6.11 10.65 23.71
C ARG A 123 -6.79 11.47 24.81
N CYS A 124 -7.79 12.28 24.45
CA CYS A 124 -8.54 13.11 25.40
C CYS A 124 -9.31 12.26 26.41
N TYR A 125 -10.02 11.22 25.94
CA TYR A 125 -10.89 10.42 26.80
C TYR A 125 -10.18 9.23 27.48
N LYS A 126 -8.94 8.87 27.10
CA LYS A 126 -8.20 7.74 27.70
C LYS A 126 -7.97 7.90 29.21
N ALA A 127 -7.68 9.12 29.66
CA ALA A 127 -7.44 9.43 31.07
C ALA A 127 -8.68 9.99 31.78
N CYS A 128 -9.83 9.99 31.10
CA CYS A 128 -11.08 10.48 31.64
C CYS A 128 -11.55 9.59 32.79
N SER A 129 -12.19 10.21 33.79
CA SER A 129 -12.83 9.50 34.90
C SER A 129 -13.92 8.54 34.41
N ASN A 130 -14.63 8.92 33.34
CA ASN A 130 -15.70 8.14 32.73
C ASN A 130 -15.19 7.22 31.62
N GLN A 131 -15.04 5.93 31.95
CA GLN A 131 -14.58 4.90 31.01
C GLN A 131 -15.60 4.60 29.90
N ASP A 132 -16.89 4.87 30.10
CA ASP A 132 -17.90 4.61 29.08
C ASP A 132 -17.80 5.61 27.92
N TYR A 133 -17.34 6.85 28.19
CA TYR A 133 -17.04 7.83 27.16
C TYR A 133 -15.88 7.39 26.28
N TYR A 134 -14.82 6.89 26.89
CA TYR A 134 -13.70 6.30 26.16
C TYR A 134 -14.15 5.14 25.26
N ARG A 135 -15.00 4.24 25.78
CA ARG A 135 -15.55 3.12 25.01
C ARG A 135 -16.37 3.58 23.81
N ARG A 136 -17.24 4.58 23.97
CA ARG A 136 -18.06 5.13 22.88
C ARG A 136 -17.23 5.82 21.80
N VAL A 137 -16.16 6.52 22.17
CA VAL A 137 -15.20 7.07 21.19
C VAL A 137 -14.49 5.96 20.43
N CYS A 138 -14.06 4.88 21.12
CA CYS A 138 -13.47 3.71 20.46
C CYS A 138 -14.46 3.04 19.50
N LEU A 139 -15.73 2.91 19.89
CA LEU A 139 -16.79 2.34 19.06
C LEU A 139 -17.00 3.16 17.78
N LEU A 140 -17.11 4.48 17.91
CA LEU A 140 -17.25 5.40 16.77
C LEU A 140 -16.06 5.27 15.81
N TYR A 141 -14.84 5.13 16.34
CA TYR A 141 -13.66 4.93 15.50
C TYR A 141 -13.65 3.55 14.83
N GLY A 142 -14.07 2.50 15.55
CA GLY A 142 -14.24 1.16 14.98
C GLY A 142 -15.21 1.15 13.80
N ASP A 143 -16.36 1.83 13.93
CA ASP A 143 -17.34 1.97 12.85
C ASP A 143 -16.79 2.71 11.63
N PHE A 144 -16.02 3.78 11.85
CA PHE A 144 -15.34 4.50 10.78
C PHE A 144 -14.32 3.61 10.05
N LEU A 145 -13.47 2.89 10.79
CA LEU A 145 -12.46 1.98 10.22
C LEU A 145 -13.10 0.84 9.43
N ARG A 146 -14.18 0.26 9.96
CA ARG A 146 -14.95 -0.80 9.29
C ARG A 146 -15.56 -0.30 7.97
N LYS A 147 -16.13 0.90 7.95
CA LYS A 147 -16.64 1.54 6.72
C LYS A 147 -15.53 1.79 5.69
N GLY A 148 -14.30 2.05 6.14
CA GLY A 148 -13.12 2.21 5.29
C GLY A 148 -12.39 0.90 4.94
N SER A 149 -13.01 -0.27 5.14
CA SER A 149 -12.42 -1.60 4.90
C SER A 149 -11.14 -1.91 5.69
N LYS A 150 -10.84 -1.15 6.75
CA LYS A 150 -9.71 -1.40 7.67
C LYS A 150 -10.14 -2.34 8.80
N HIS A 151 -10.51 -3.56 8.43
CA HIS A 151 -11.15 -4.52 9.34
C HIS A 151 -10.26 -4.96 10.51
N ALA A 152 -8.95 -5.07 10.31
CA ALA A 152 -7.99 -5.43 11.36
C ALA A 152 -7.95 -4.36 12.47
N ASP A 153 -7.80 -3.09 12.10
CA ASP A 153 -7.79 -1.97 13.04
C ASP A 153 -9.16 -1.79 13.70
N ALA A 154 -10.25 -1.95 12.95
CA ALA A 154 -11.61 -1.88 13.48
C ALA A 154 -11.81 -2.92 14.60
N SER A 155 -11.31 -4.15 14.41
CA SER A 155 -11.37 -5.19 15.43
C SER A 155 -10.67 -4.79 16.73
N LEU A 156 -9.53 -4.10 16.67
CA LEU A 156 -8.83 -3.58 17.85
C LEU A 156 -9.63 -2.50 18.57
N MET A 157 -10.32 -1.64 17.83
CA MET A 157 -11.12 -0.57 18.41
C MET A 157 -12.41 -1.11 19.04
N TYR A 158 -13.07 -2.10 18.44
CA TYR A 158 -14.24 -2.76 19.04
C TYR A 158 -13.88 -3.51 20.32
N GLU A 159 -12.72 -4.17 20.38
CA GLU A 159 -12.22 -4.79 21.62
C GLU A 159 -12.05 -3.74 22.73
N ARG A 160 -11.45 -2.59 22.41
CA ARG A 160 -11.30 -1.47 23.36
C ARG A 160 -12.64 -0.85 23.77
N ALA A 161 -13.63 -0.87 22.89
CA ALA A 161 -14.99 -0.43 23.18
C ALA A 161 -15.75 -1.44 24.06
N GLY A 162 -15.25 -2.67 24.21
CA GLY A 162 -15.93 -3.76 24.90
C GLY A 162 -16.95 -4.52 24.03
N ASP A 163 -17.07 -4.18 22.73
CA ASP A 163 -17.93 -4.89 21.79
C ASP A 163 -17.17 -6.08 21.17
N VAL A 164 -17.15 -7.17 21.91
CA VAL A 164 -16.43 -8.41 21.53
C VAL A 164 -17.02 -9.01 20.24
N GLN A 165 -18.34 -8.91 20.04
CA GLN A 165 -19.00 -9.50 18.87
C GLN A 165 -18.56 -8.79 17.59
N GLN A 166 -18.54 -7.45 17.59
CA GLN A 166 -18.04 -6.68 16.45
C GLN A 166 -16.53 -6.81 16.28
N ALA A 167 -15.78 -6.99 17.37
CA ALA A 167 -14.35 -7.27 17.30
C ALA A 167 -14.06 -8.57 16.57
N ILE A 168 -14.73 -9.67 16.93
CA ILE A 168 -14.57 -10.97 16.27
C ILE A 168 -15.05 -10.92 14.82
N SER A 169 -16.20 -10.31 14.56
CA SER A 169 -16.72 -10.14 13.20
C SER A 169 -15.74 -9.37 12.30
N SER A 170 -15.17 -8.28 12.82
CA SER A 170 -14.17 -7.50 12.07
C SER A 170 -12.86 -8.27 11.87
N ALA A 171 -12.41 -9.07 12.85
CA ALA A 171 -11.25 -9.93 12.68
C ALA A 171 -11.47 -11.00 11.60
N ARG A 172 -12.68 -11.59 11.55
CA ARG A 172 -13.08 -12.51 10.48
C ARG A 172 -13.02 -11.83 9.10
N HIS A 173 -13.54 -10.61 8.97
CA HIS A 173 -13.45 -9.84 7.71
C HIS A 173 -12.02 -9.47 7.33
N ALA A 174 -11.11 -9.34 8.30
CA ALA A 174 -9.69 -9.13 8.07
C ALA A 174 -8.91 -10.42 7.75
N LEU A 175 -9.58 -11.58 7.75
CA LEU A 175 -8.97 -12.91 7.65
C LEU A 175 -7.93 -13.23 8.75
N ASP A 176 -7.96 -12.49 9.87
CA ASP A 176 -7.06 -12.69 11.01
C ASP A 176 -7.64 -13.76 11.96
N TRP A 177 -7.44 -15.02 11.58
CA TRP A 177 -7.92 -16.17 12.36
C TRP A 177 -7.27 -16.28 13.74
N CYS A 178 -6.00 -15.89 13.87
CA CYS A 178 -5.29 -15.86 15.16
C CYS A 178 -5.99 -14.94 16.15
N ARG A 179 -6.41 -13.75 15.67
CA ARG A 179 -7.17 -12.81 16.48
C ARG A 179 -8.56 -13.31 16.83
N VAL A 180 -9.26 -13.99 15.91
CA VAL A 180 -10.54 -14.66 16.20
C VAL A 180 -10.37 -15.68 17.33
N VAL A 181 -9.40 -16.59 17.24
CA VAL A 181 -9.13 -17.61 18.26
C VAL A 181 -8.80 -16.97 19.61
N ARG A 182 -7.93 -15.95 19.62
CA ARG A 182 -7.53 -15.26 20.85
C ARG A 182 -8.71 -14.55 21.52
N LEU A 183 -9.52 -13.80 20.76
CA LEU A 183 -10.70 -13.11 21.30
C LEU A 183 -11.73 -14.13 21.81
N SER A 184 -11.99 -15.18 21.04
CA SER A 184 -12.89 -16.25 21.46
C SER A 184 -12.43 -16.94 22.74
N SER A 185 -11.13 -17.18 22.91
CA SER A 185 -10.57 -17.77 24.13
C SER A 185 -10.68 -16.84 25.33
N VAL A 186 -10.33 -15.56 25.17
CA VAL A 186 -10.34 -14.57 26.27
C VAL A 186 -11.77 -14.31 26.76
N TYR A 187 -12.74 -14.23 25.86
CA TYR A 187 -14.13 -13.86 26.17
C TYR A 187 -15.09 -15.06 26.18
N ALA A 188 -14.57 -16.29 26.14
CA ALA A 188 -15.34 -17.55 26.14
C ALA A 188 -16.45 -17.61 25.07
N VAL A 189 -16.19 -17.07 23.87
CA VAL A 189 -17.11 -17.12 22.72
C VAL A 189 -16.76 -18.33 21.84
N PRO A 190 -17.72 -19.17 21.43
CA PRO A 190 -17.43 -20.34 20.59
C PRO A 190 -16.84 -19.92 19.23
N ALA A 191 -15.58 -20.30 18.99
CA ALA A 191 -14.85 -19.96 17.76
C ALA A 191 -15.20 -20.86 16.57
N GLU A 192 -15.60 -22.12 16.83
CA GLU A 192 -15.79 -23.16 15.82
C GLU A 192 -16.67 -22.74 14.62
N PRO A 193 -17.89 -22.19 14.79
CA PRO A 193 -18.72 -21.82 13.64
C PRO A 193 -18.10 -20.67 12.82
N ILE A 194 -17.40 -19.75 13.50
CA ILE A 194 -16.76 -18.59 12.87
C ILE A 194 -15.57 -19.06 12.05
N LEU A 195 -14.73 -19.92 12.62
CA LEU A 195 -13.56 -20.51 11.97
C LEU A 195 -13.96 -21.38 10.78
N ARG A 196 -15.02 -22.20 10.91
CA ARG A 196 -15.54 -23.01 9.80
C ARG A 196 -16.00 -22.15 8.63
N SER A 197 -16.61 -20.99 8.91
CA SER A 197 -16.99 -20.03 7.86
C SER A 197 -15.82 -19.22 7.29
N LEU A 198 -14.67 -19.21 7.98
CA LEU A 198 -13.48 -18.48 7.58
C LEU A 198 -12.59 -19.29 6.62
N VAL A 199 -12.59 -20.62 6.74
CA VAL A 199 -11.76 -21.49 5.89
C VAL A 199 -11.99 -21.25 4.39
N PRO A 200 -13.22 -21.19 3.86
CA PRO A 200 -13.44 -20.91 2.43
C PRO A 200 -12.87 -19.54 2.00
N ALA A 201 -13.02 -18.51 2.84
CA ALA A 201 -12.51 -17.17 2.54
C ALA A 201 -10.97 -17.11 2.55
N LEU A 202 -10.31 -17.89 3.42
CA LEU A 202 -8.84 -18.03 3.41
C LEU A 202 -8.35 -18.76 2.16
N LEU A 203 -9.07 -19.79 1.71
CA LEU A 203 -8.75 -20.48 0.46
C LEU A 203 -8.88 -19.55 -0.76
N GLU A 204 -9.91 -18.71 -0.81
CA GLU A 204 -10.09 -17.69 -1.86
C GLU A 204 -8.98 -16.63 -1.83
N ALA A 205 -8.45 -16.32 -0.64
CA ALA A 205 -7.33 -15.39 -0.48
C ALA A 205 -5.95 -16.01 -0.77
N GLY A 206 -5.88 -17.33 -1.01
CA GLY A 206 -4.62 -18.06 -1.23
C GLY A 206 -3.87 -18.45 0.05
N GLU A 207 -4.49 -18.30 1.23
CA GLU A 207 -3.91 -18.60 2.54
C GLU A 207 -4.19 -20.07 2.95
N TYR A 208 -3.69 -21.01 2.16
CA TYR A 208 -3.97 -22.45 2.32
C TYR A 208 -3.39 -23.03 3.61
N ASP A 209 -2.18 -22.61 4.00
CA ASP A 209 -1.55 -23.05 5.24
C ASP A 209 -2.34 -22.61 6.47
N ALA A 210 -2.89 -21.40 6.47
CA ALA A 210 -3.75 -20.89 7.54
C ALA A 210 -5.06 -21.69 7.60
N ALA A 211 -5.72 -21.89 6.45
CA ALA A 211 -6.93 -22.69 6.34
C ALA A 211 -6.74 -24.13 6.88
N ALA A 212 -5.64 -24.79 6.50
CA ALA A 212 -5.30 -26.12 6.96
C ALA A 212 -5.02 -26.17 8.47
N THR A 213 -4.32 -25.16 9.01
CA THR A 213 -4.05 -25.05 10.45
C THR A 213 -5.34 -24.92 11.25
N ILE A 214 -6.26 -24.06 10.80
CA ILE A 214 -7.58 -23.90 11.44
C ILE A 214 -8.36 -25.22 11.40
N ALA A 215 -8.41 -25.87 10.24
CA ALA A 215 -9.13 -27.12 10.05
C ALA A 215 -8.61 -28.24 10.96
N TYR A 216 -7.28 -28.39 11.05
CA TYR A 216 -6.66 -29.43 11.85
C TYR A 216 -6.67 -29.13 13.35
N ASP A 217 -6.19 -27.95 13.74
CA ASP A 217 -5.97 -27.63 15.16
C ASP A 217 -7.26 -27.24 15.88
N GLN A 218 -8.09 -26.42 15.24
CA GLN A 218 -9.29 -25.84 15.87
C GLN A 218 -10.55 -26.65 15.58
N LEU A 219 -10.73 -27.12 14.34
CA LEU A 219 -11.94 -27.88 13.94
C LEU A 219 -11.78 -29.40 14.10
N LYS A 220 -10.56 -29.90 14.35
CA LYS A 220 -10.23 -31.33 14.43
C LYS A 220 -10.66 -32.13 13.19
N ASP A 221 -10.71 -31.47 12.03
CA ASP A 221 -11.10 -32.07 10.75
C ASP A 221 -9.85 -32.26 9.88
N ALA A 222 -9.21 -33.42 10.05
CA ALA A 222 -8.02 -33.79 9.28
C ALA A 222 -8.32 -33.91 7.78
N ARG A 223 -9.53 -34.33 7.39
CA ARG A 223 -9.91 -34.47 5.98
C ARG A 223 -9.93 -33.11 5.30
N LEU A 224 -10.59 -32.15 5.93
CA LEU A 224 -10.66 -30.78 5.42
C LEU A 224 -9.28 -30.11 5.38
N ALA A 225 -8.42 -30.37 6.38
CA ALA A 225 -7.06 -29.85 6.39
C ALA A 225 -6.22 -30.38 5.22
N VAL A 226 -6.26 -31.69 4.97
CA VAL A 226 -5.59 -32.33 3.82
C VAL A 226 -6.12 -31.75 2.51
N ASP A 227 -7.43 -31.58 2.38
CA ASP A 227 -8.05 -31.01 1.18
C ASP A 227 -7.61 -29.58 0.89
N CYS A 228 -7.35 -28.78 1.94
CA CYS A 228 -6.80 -27.44 1.79
C CYS A 228 -5.36 -27.47 1.29
N LEU A 229 -4.51 -28.34 1.85
CA LEU A 229 -3.09 -28.43 1.50
C LEU A 229 -2.85 -29.02 0.11
N VAL A 230 -3.65 -30.01 -0.28
CA VAL A 230 -3.58 -30.65 -1.60
C VAL A 230 -3.90 -29.64 -2.71
N LYS A 231 -4.82 -28.70 -2.48
CA LYS A 231 -5.15 -27.62 -3.44
C LYS A 231 -3.98 -26.68 -3.74
N ASP A 232 -3.06 -26.49 -2.79
CA ASP A 232 -1.84 -25.67 -2.95
C ASP A 232 -0.59 -26.52 -3.18
N HIS A 233 -0.75 -27.81 -3.47
CA HIS A 233 0.36 -28.73 -3.73
C HIS A 233 1.37 -28.85 -2.57
N ARG A 234 0.94 -28.63 -1.33
CA ARG A 234 1.76 -28.73 -0.10
C ARG A 234 1.78 -30.16 0.44
N TYR A 235 2.27 -31.09 -0.39
CA TYR A 235 2.13 -32.52 -0.14
C TYR A 235 2.90 -33.03 1.09
N GLU A 236 4.04 -32.45 1.44
CA GLU A 236 4.82 -32.81 2.64
C GLU A 236 3.97 -32.62 3.91
N ARG A 237 3.36 -31.44 4.03
CA ARG A 237 2.48 -31.13 5.16
C ARG A 237 1.18 -31.93 5.08
N ALA A 238 0.65 -32.17 3.88
CA ALA A 238 -0.56 -32.98 3.72
C ALA A 238 -0.35 -34.42 4.20
N LEU A 239 0.80 -35.03 3.90
CA LEU A 239 1.17 -36.35 4.40
C LEU A 239 1.34 -36.38 5.91
N LEU A 240 1.96 -35.34 6.49
CA LEU A 240 2.11 -35.22 7.94
C LEU A 240 0.76 -35.24 8.67
N LEU A 241 -0.27 -34.62 8.09
CA LEU A 241 -1.62 -34.56 8.67
C LEU A 241 -2.50 -35.77 8.31
N ALA A 242 -2.08 -36.60 7.36
CA ALA A 242 -2.83 -37.76 6.89
C ALA A 242 -2.67 -38.95 7.84
N ASN A 243 -3.44 -38.94 8.92
CA ASN A 243 -3.42 -39.97 9.97
C ASN A 243 -4.03 -41.32 9.53
N ASP A 244 -4.90 -41.30 8.51
CA ASP A 244 -5.62 -42.48 8.03
C ASP A 244 -5.12 -42.93 6.64
N PRO A 245 -5.09 -44.26 6.34
CA PRO A 245 -4.71 -44.76 5.03
C PRO A 245 -5.53 -44.17 3.87
N THR A 246 -6.82 -43.94 4.10
CA THR A 246 -7.72 -43.35 3.09
C THR A 246 -7.32 -41.93 2.69
N LEU A 247 -6.80 -41.14 3.64
CA LEU A 247 -6.29 -39.79 3.38
C LEU A 247 -4.93 -39.84 2.69
N GLN A 248 -4.07 -40.78 3.09
CA GLN A 248 -2.80 -41.01 2.41
C GLN A 248 -3.00 -41.41 0.94
N ASP A 249 -3.99 -42.26 0.65
CA ASP A 249 -4.34 -42.64 -0.71
C ASP A 249 -4.85 -41.44 -1.52
N LYS A 250 -5.63 -40.54 -0.91
CA LYS A 250 -6.09 -39.30 -1.56
C LYS A 250 -4.91 -38.38 -1.91
N VAL A 251 -3.97 -38.21 -0.97
CA VAL A 251 -2.74 -37.43 -1.18
C VAL A 251 -1.90 -38.06 -2.30
N ARG A 252 -1.77 -39.40 -2.31
CA ARG A 252 -1.05 -40.16 -3.33
C ARG A 252 -1.65 -39.95 -4.73
N SER A 253 -2.95 -40.12 -4.88
CA SER A 253 -3.63 -39.94 -6.17
C SER A 253 -3.48 -38.51 -6.69
N SER A 254 -3.70 -37.51 -5.83
CA SER A 254 -3.54 -36.12 -6.23
C SER A 254 -2.11 -35.75 -6.59
N LEU A 255 -1.12 -36.28 -5.87
CA LEU A 255 0.29 -36.09 -6.22
C LEU A 255 0.60 -36.69 -7.60
N GLY A 256 0.08 -37.88 -7.91
CA GLY A 256 0.28 -38.51 -9.22
C GLY A 256 -0.22 -37.62 -10.38
N GLU A 257 -1.44 -37.10 -10.25
CA GLU A 257 -2.01 -36.13 -11.21
C GLU A 257 -1.16 -34.86 -11.28
N TYR A 258 -0.73 -34.34 -10.13
CA TYR A 258 0.09 -33.14 -10.09
C TYR A 258 1.48 -33.34 -10.71
N LEU A 259 2.12 -34.49 -10.53
CA LEU A 259 3.40 -34.82 -11.16
C LEU A 259 3.27 -34.79 -12.69
N THR A 260 2.19 -35.35 -13.24
CA THR A 260 1.94 -35.31 -14.69
C THR A 260 1.74 -33.89 -15.20
N THR A 261 0.92 -33.08 -14.53
CA THR A 261 0.69 -31.69 -14.93
C THR A 261 1.95 -30.83 -14.77
N LEU A 262 2.74 -31.05 -13.71
CA LEU A 262 3.99 -30.33 -13.48
C LEU A 262 5.03 -30.66 -14.55
N ASP A 263 5.15 -31.93 -14.96
CA ASP A 263 6.02 -32.35 -16.07
C ASP A 263 5.59 -31.69 -17.40
N GLU A 264 4.30 -31.69 -17.72
CA GLU A 264 3.76 -30.98 -18.90
C GLU A 264 4.04 -29.48 -18.87
N THR A 265 3.89 -28.83 -17.70
CA THR A 265 4.21 -27.41 -17.56
C THR A 265 5.69 -27.12 -17.76
N LEU A 266 6.59 -27.98 -17.28
CA LEU A 266 8.03 -27.82 -17.52
C LEU A 266 8.40 -28.03 -18.98
N CYS A 267 7.76 -29.01 -19.65
CA CYS A 267 7.97 -29.24 -21.08
C CYS A 267 7.53 -28.03 -21.91
N THR A 268 6.34 -27.49 -21.62
CA THR A 268 5.82 -26.30 -22.31
C THR A 268 6.65 -25.05 -22.04
N GLU A 269 7.13 -24.84 -20.81
CA GLU A 269 8.04 -23.73 -20.47
C GLU A 269 9.39 -23.87 -21.18
N LYS A 270 9.93 -25.09 -21.28
CA LYS A 270 11.16 -25.39 -22.02
C LYS A 270 11.00 -25.11 -23.52
N GLU A 271 9.90 -25.57 -24.12
CA GLU A 271 9.59 -25.26 -25.53
C GLU A 271 9.41 -23.76 -25.76
N GLN A 272 8.68 -23.08 -24.87
CA GLN A 272 8.48 -21.64 -24.97
C GLN A 272 9.81 -20.88 -24.90
N PHE A 273 10.68 -21.26 -23.96
CA PHE A 273 12.00 -20.66 -23.83
C PHE A 273 12.83 -20.83 -25.11
N LEU A 274 12.85 -22.04 -25.69
CA LEU A 274 13.57 -22.32 -26.93
C LEU A 274 13.03 -21.51 -28.11
N ARG A 275 11.71 -21.48 -28.30
CA ARG A 275 11.07 -20.72 -29.39
C ARG A 275 11.36 -19.22 -29.28
N GLN A 276 11.24 -18.65 -28.08
CA GLN A 276 11.52 -17.23 -27.84
C GLN A 276 13.00 -16.90 -28.03
N LYS A 277 13.91 -17.79 -27.60
CA LYS A 277 15.35 -17.63 -27.81
C LYS A 277 15.71 -17.68 -29.30
N GLU A 278 15.17 -18.66 -30.03
CA GLU A 278 15.41 -18.81 -31.47
C GLU A 278 14.87 -17.60 -32.24
N ARG A 279 13.66 -17.15 -31.91
CA ARG A 279 13.08 -15.93 -32.51
C ARG A 279 13.91 -14.68 -32.20
N LEU A 280 14.43 -14.55 -30.98
CA LEU A 280 15.32 -13.43 -30.64
C LEU A 280 16.60 -13.46 -31.49
N ALA A 281 17.16 -14.64 -31.74
CA ALA A 281 18.31 -14.79 -32.63
C ALA A 281 17.97 -14.35 -34.06
N THR A 282 16.83 -14.77 -34.62
CA THR A 282 16.41 -14.37 -35.98
C THR A 282 16.14 -12.86 -36.09
N VAL A 283 15.49 -12.27 -35.09
CA VAL A 283 15.20 -10.82 -35.07
C VAL A 283 16.51 -10.01 -35.04
N ARG A 284 17.51 -10.49 -34.29
CA ARG A 284 18.83 -9.86 -34.24
C ARG A 284 19.55 -9.96 -35.59
N THR A 285 19.56 -11.13 -36.22
CA THR A 285 20.19 -11.30 -37.54
C THR A 285 19.52 -10.42 -38.60
N GLU A 286 18.19 -10.39 -38.65
CA GLU A 286 17.41 -9.52 -39.55
C GLU A 286 17.73 -8.03 -39.34
N ARG A 287 17.95 -7.61 -38.10
CA ARG A 287 18.30 -6.22 -37.77
C ARG A 287 19.70 -5.86 -38.27
N THR A 288 20.69 -6.73 -38.04
CA THR A 288 22.05 -6.53 -38.58
C THR A 288 22.07 -6.55 -40.11
N GLU A 289 21.30 -7.44 -40.76
CA GLU A 289 21.23 -7.51 -42.22
C GLU A 289 20.61 -6.24 -42.81
N LYS A 290 19.50 -5.74 -42.25
CA LYS A 290 18.89 -4.46 -42.63
C LYS A 290 19.84 -3.28 -42.46
N GLN A 291 20.62 -3.26 -41.38
CA GLN A 291 21.59 -2.20 -41.13
C GLN A 291 22.79 -2.27 -42.10
N SER A 292 23.20 -3.47 -42.51
CA SER A 292 24.27 -3.67 -43.49
C SER A 292 23.84 -3.34 -44.93
N SER A 293 22.58 -3.64 -45.29
CA SER A 293 22.05 -3.35 -46.63
C SER A 293 21.74 -1.86 -46.81
N SER A 294 21.32 -1.16 -45.75
CA SER A 294 21.18 0.30 -45.78
C SER A 294 22.55 1.00 -45.89
N ALA A 295 23.58 0.51 -45.21
CA ALA A 295 24.93 1.06 -45.29
C ALA A 295 25.62 0.83 -46.66
N ALA A 296 25.21 -0.19 -47.41
CA ALA A 296 25.73 -0.48 -48.76
C ALA A 296 24.98 0.26 -49.88
N ALA A 297 23.79 0.79 -49.61
CA ALA A 297 22.97 1.54 -50.59
C ALA A 297 23.24 3.05 -50.58
N ASP A 298 23.90 3.59 -49.56
CA ASP A 298 24.18 5.03 -49.38
C ASP A 298 25.40 5.56 -50.15
N ASP A 299 26.00 4.79 -51.08
CA ASP A 299 27.06 5.30 -51.95
C ASP A 299 26.53 6.14 -53.15
N HIS A 300 25.21 6.19 -53.38
CA HIS A 300 24.61 7.03 -54.42
C HIS A 300 23.31 7.72 -53.98
N GLY A 301 23.48 8.93 -53.45
CA GLY A 301 22.56 10.06 -53.66
C GLY A 301 21.48 10.27 -52.61
N ASP A 302 21.44 11.49 -52.08
CA ASP A 302 20.37 12.13 -51.29
C ASP A 302 19.01 11.41 -51.34
N VAL A 303 18.70 10.68 -50.27
CA VAL A 303 17.31 10.40 -49.90
C VAL A 303 17.17 10.74 -48.43
N ASP A 304 16.35 11.76 -48.18
CA ASP A 304 15.83 12.20 -46.90
C ASP A 304 15.12 11.03 -46.20
N GLY A 305 15.90 10.21 -45.49
CA GLY A 305 15.42 9.15 -44.64
C GLY A 305 14.87 9.75 -43.36
N ASP A 306 13.55 9.92 -43.32
CA ASP A 306 12.77 10.25 -42.13
C ASP A 306 13.17 9.32 -40.96
N CYS A 307 14.14 9.78 -40.17
CA CYS A 307 14.56 9.17 -38.92
C CYS A 307 13.47 9.47 -37.89
N GLY A 308 12.40 8.69 -37.92
CA GLY A 308 11.33 8.70 -36.92
C GLY A 308 11.77 8.19 -35.53
N ASP A 309 13.06 8.30 -35.18
CA ASP A 309 13.68 7.72 -33.98
C ASP A 309 14.15 8.76 -32.94
N CYS A 310 14.00 10.06 -33.21
CA CYS A 310 14.48 11.10 -32.27
C CYS A 310 13.49 11.41 -31.12
N ASP A 311 12.21 11.07 -31.26
CA ASP A 311 11.17 11.43 -30.28
C ASP A 311 10.93 10.37 -29.18
N LEU A 312 11.54 9.18 -29.28
CA LEU A 312 11.33 8.11 -28.29
C LEU A 312 12.35 8.05 -27.16
N PHE A 313 13.56 8.60 -27.35
CA PHE A 313 14.63 8.57 -26.34
C PHE A 313 14.81 9.87 -25.56
N SER A 314 14.15 10.95 -25.98
CA SER A 314 14.37 12.32 -25.46
C SER A 314 14.00 12.53 -23.98
N ASP A 315 13.27 11.61 -23.33
CA ASP A 315 12.79 11.81 -21.96
C ASP A 315 13.53 11.00 -20.86
N SER A 316 14.54 10.19 -21.19
CA SER A 316 15.25 9.40 -20.15
C SER A 316 16.78 9.25 -20.31
N SER A 317 17.42 9.94 -21.25
CA SER A 317 18.87 9.82 -21.46
C SER A 317 19.56 11.18 -21.32
N THR A 318 20.06 11.49 -20.12
CA THR A 318 20.84 12.71 -19.85
C THR A 318 22.34 12.45 -19.69
N ILE A 319 22.91 11.34 -20.14
CA ILE A 319 24.38 11.19 -20.13
C ILE A 319 24.88 10.67 -21.47
N ALA A 320 25.59 11.57 -22.17
CA ALA A 320 26.54 11.30 -23.24
C ALA A 320 26.00 10.83 -24.61
N SER A 321 25.33 11.72 -25.34
CA SER A 321 25.48 11.82 -26.81
C SER A 321 25.02 13.19 -27.29
N SER A 322 25.87 14.19 -27.09
CA SER A 322 25.70 15.51 -27.69
C SER A 322 26.51 15.59 -28.98
N ARG A 323 25.86 15.45 -30.13
CA ARG A 323 26.25 16.10 -31.39
C ARG A 323 25.16 15.88 -32.43
N TYR A 324 24.70 17.01 -32.98
CA TYR A 324 23.77 17.21 -34.08
C TYR A 324 22.28 17.44 -33.74
N THR A 325 21.75 18.42 -34.48
CA THR A 325 20.39 19.00 -34.57
C THR A 325 19.86 19.84 -33.41
N GLY A 326 19.79 21.15 -33.67
CA GLY A 326 19.02 22.12 -32.91
C GLY A 326 17.56 22.18 -33.32
N THR A 327 16.80 22.89 -32.49
CA THR A 327 15.37 23.23 -32.59
C THR A 327 14.38 22.21 -32.02
N SER A 328 13.97 22.42 -30.76
CA SER A 328 12.56 22.64 -30.41
C SER A 328 12.43 23.03 -28.93
N GLY A 329 11.91 24.24 -28.71
CA GLY A 329 11.55 24.72 -27.39
C GLY A 329 10.11 24.32 -27.06
N ARG A 330 9.93 23.47 -26.04
CA ARG A 330 8.86 23.55 -25.04
C ARG A 330 9.00 22.40 -24.05
N SER A 331 9.71 22.65 -22.95
CA SER A 331 9.60 21.83 -21.74
C SER A 331 8.22 22.05 -21.12
N GLY A 332 7.29 21.15 -21.42
CA GLY A 332 5.93 21.15 -20.90
C GLY A 332 5.66 19.88 -20.13
N LYS A 333 6.05 19.86 -18.84
CA LYS A 333 5.50 19.02 -17.75
C LYS A 333 4.90 17.67 -18.19
N SER A 334 5.66 16.58 -18.14
CA SER A 334 5.12 15.23 -18.37
C SER A 334 4.31 14.73 -17.16
N HIS A 335 3.08 15.22 -17.01
CA HIS A 335 2.03 14.50 -16.26
C HIS A 335 1.59 13.29 -17.09
N ARG A 336 2.45 12.28 -17.23
CA ARG A 336 2.09 11.00 -17.85
C ARG A 336 1.22 10.22 -16.85
N SER A 337 -0.10 10.32 -17.02
CA SER A 337 -1.08 9.45 -16.36
C SER A 337 -0.67 7.97 -16.49
N SER A 338 -0.87 7.18 -15.44
CA SER A 338 -0.64 5.73 -15.41
C SER A 338 -1.28 4.98 -16.60
N LYS A 339 -2.36 5.54 -17.16
CA LYS A 339 -3.03 5.01 -18.37
C LYS A 339 -2.16 5.11 -19.63
N ASN A 340 -1.42 6.21 -19.81
CA ASN A 340 -0.53 6.37 -20.96
C ASN A 340 0.72 5.50 -20.84
N ARG A 341 1.25 5.32 -19.62
CA ARG A 341 2.36 4.40 -19.34
C ARG A 341 1.98 2.95 -19.69
N ARG A 342 0.83 2.48 -19.21
CA ARG A 342 0.31 1.13 -19.55
C ARG A 342 0.08 0.93 -21.05
N LYS A 343 -0.43 1.96 -21.76
CA LYS A 343 -0.63 1.89 -23.21
C LYS A 343 0.71 1.79 -23.96
N HIS A 344 1.75 2.44 -23.44
CA HIS A 344 3.09 2.41 -24.01
C HIS A 344 3.80 1.07 -23.74
N GLU A 345 3.76 0.58 -22.49
CA GLU A 345 4.29 -0.75 -22.10
C GLU A 345 3.65 -1.86 -22.92
N ARG A 346 2.32 -1.81 -23.17
CA ARG A 346 1.63 -2.80 -24.03
C ARG A 346 2.09 -2.81 -25.48
N LYS A 347 2.58 -1.68 -26.01
CA LYS A 347 3.13 -1.63 -27.38
C LYS A 347 4.56 -2.15 -27.42
N LEU A 348 5.35 -1.79 -26.41
CA LEU A 348 6.73 -2.21 -26.27
C LEU A 348 6.84 -3.73 -26.05
N LEU A 349 6.03 -4.29 -25.14
CA LEU A 349 6.07 -5.70 -24.75
C LEU A 349 5.15 -6.59 -25.59
N ASN A 350 4.77 -6.13 -26.79
CA ASN A 350 3.93 -6.93 -27.68
C ASN A 350 4.80 -7.96 -28.43
N LEU A 351 4.54 -9.24 -28.17
CA LEU A 351 5.22 -10.38 -28.78
C LEU A 351 4.74 -10.71 -30.21
N LYS A 352 3.98 -9.80 -30.85
CA LYS A 352 3.55 -9.99 -32.24
C LYS A 352 4.75 -9.89 -33.17
N GLU A 353 4.92 -10.91 -34.01
CA GLU A 353 5.97 -10.95 -35.03
C GLU A 353 5.89 -9.73 -35.97
N GLY A 354 7.04 -9.10 -36.21
CA GLY A 354 7.16 -7.89 -37.03
C GLY A 354 6.89 -6.59 -36.27
N ASN A 355 6.75 -6.64 -34.93
CA ASN A 355 6.74 -5.44 -34.10
C ASN A 355 8.13 -4.76 -34.11
N PRO A 356 8.23 -3.43 -34.28
CA PRO A 356 9.52 -2.73 -34.22
C PRO A 356 10.32 -2.96 -32.94
N PHE A 357 9.66 -3.28 -31.82
CA PHE A 357 10.28 -3.55 -30.50
C PHE A 357 10.21 -5.04 -30.10
N GLU A 358 10.09 -5.92 -31.09
CA GLU A 358 9.97 -7.37 -30.86
C GLU A 358 11.16 -7.93 -30.05
N ASP A 359 12.37 -7.40 -30.27
CA ASP A 359 13.57 -7.77 -29.51
C ASP A 359 13.43 -7.50 -28.01
N ILE A 360 12.99 -6.30 -27.64
CA ILE A 360 12.77 -5.89 -26.25
C ILE A 360 11.65 -6.73 -25.62
N ALA A 361 10.56 -6.97 -26.36
CA ALA A 361 9.45 -7.80 -25.88
C ALA A 361 9.90 -9.24 -25.59
N LEU A 362 10.71 -9.84 -26.48
CA LEU A 362 11.25 -11.18 -26.31
C LEU A 362 12.22 -11.27 -25.14
N ILE A 363 13.09 -10.27 -24.96
CA ILE A 363 14.03 -10.22 -23.83
C ILE A 363 13.28 -10.13 -22.50
N ASP A 364 12.24 -9.29 -22.40
CA ASP A 364 11.41 -9.18 -21.20
C ASP A 364 10.66 -10.49 -20.90
N ALA A 365 10.09 -11.13 -21.93
CA ALA A 365 9.42 -12.42 -21.78
C ALA A 365 10.38 -13.54 -21.32
N LEU A 366 11.58 -13.61 -21.90
CA LEU A 366 12.63 -14.54 -21.49
C LEU A 366 13.10 -14.26 -20.06
N HIS A 367 13.30 -12.99 -19.69
CA HIS A 367 13.63 -12.59 -18.32
C HIS A 367 12.55 -13.05 -17.33
N ALA A 368 11.29 -12.80 -17.63
CA ALA A 368 10.17 -13.22 -16.79
C ALA A 368 10.06 -14.75 -16.65
N LEU A 369 10.41 -15.51 -17.69
CA LEU A 369 10.48 -16.97 -17.64
C LEU A 369 11.65 -17.42 -16.76
N VAL A 370 12.85 -16.85 -16.95
CA VAL A 370 14.04 -17.18 -16.15
C VAL A 370 13.82 -16.89 -14.66
N VAL A 371 13.29 -15.71 -14.30
CA VAL A 371 13.01 -15.37 -12.90
C VAL A 371 12.02 -16.33 -12.26
N ARG A 372 11.02 -16.78 -13.02
CA ARG A 372 10.00 -17.74 -12.54
C ARG A 372 10.56 -19.15 -12.36
N VAL A 373 11.30 -19.66 -13.35
CA VAL A 373 11.84 -21.02 -13.37
C VAL A 373 13.00 -21.16 -12.39
N CYS A 374 13.91 -20.20 -12.37
CA CYS A 374 15.09 -20.20 -11.50
C CYS A 374 14.81 -19.62 -10.11
N GLY A 375 13.59 -19.14 -9.83
CA GLY A 375 13.21 -18.60 -8.54
C GLY A 375 13.34 -19.60 -7.37
N VAL A 376 13.73 -19.10 -6.20
CA VAL A 376 13.98 -19.93 -5.00
C VAL A 376 12.74 -20.73 -4.59
N GLU A 377 11.56 -20.11 -4.65
CA GLU A 377 10.30 -20.78 -4.31
C GLU A 377 9.98 -21.95 -5.24
N ARG A 378 10.23 -21.80 -6.55
CA ARG A 378 10.03 -22.89 -7.51
C ARG A 378 11.00 -24.05 -7.29
N GLN A 379 12.27 -23.74 -7.00
CA GLN A 379 13.26 -24.77 -6.66
C GLN A 379 12.88 -25.55 -5.40
N ARG A 380 12.44 -24.84 -4.34
CA ARG A 380 11.98 -25.46 -3.09
C ARG A 380 10.75 -26.33 -3.33
N HIS A 381 9.81 -25.86 -4.12
CA HIS A 381 8.59 -26.59 -4.48
C HIS A 381 8.90 -27.90 -5.21
N ILE A 382 9.68 -27.84 -6.30
CA ILE A 382 10.07 -29.04 -7.06
C ILE A 382 10.83 -30.02 -6.19
N ARG A 383 11.74 -29.52 -5.33
CA ARG A 383 12.45 -30.38 -4.37
C ARG A 383 11.49 -31.11 -3.43
N SER A 384 10.56 -30.40 -2.80
CA SER A 384 9.59 -30.99 -1.86
C SER A 384 8.70 -32.01 -2.57
N VAL A 385 8.20 -31.69 -3.76
CA VAL A 385 7.39 -32.61 -4.59
C VAL A 385 8.17 -33.88 -4.96
N CYS A 386 9.43 -33.76 -5.41
CA CYS A 386 10.27 -34.92 -5.69
C CYS A 386 10.54 -35.77 -4.43
N GLN A 387 10.80 -35.15 -3.28
CA GLN A 387 11.01 -35.87 -2.02
C GLN A 387 9.77 -36.69 -1.64
N VAL A 388 8.60 -36.07 -1.68
CA VAL A 388 7.33 -36.71 -1.36
C VAL A 388 6.97 -37.80 -2.38
N ALA A 389 7.29 -37.59 -3.66
CA ALA A 389 7.11 -38.60 -4.70
C ALA A 389 7.94 -39.87 -4.43
N LEU A 390 9.20 -39.73 -4.00
CA LEU A 390 10.05 -40.87 -3.60
C LEU A 390 9.50 -41.59 -2.35
N GLU A 391 9.02 -40.83 -1.36
CA GLU A 391 8.38 -41.41 -0.17
C GLU A 391 7.16 -42.28 -0.55
N LEU A 392 6.39 -41.85 -1.56
CA LEU A 392 5.22 -42.53 -2.07
C LEU A 392 5.47 -43.52 -3.23
N ARG A 393 6.74 -43.81 -3.56
CA ARG A 393 7.18 -44.78 -4.60
C ARG A 393 6.86 -44.37 -6.04
N TYR A 394 6.80 -43.08 -6.31
CA TYR A 394 6.79 -42.51 -7.67
C TYR A 394 8.21 -42.23 -8.17
N ASP A 395 9.08 -43.24 -8.11
CA ASP A 395 10.52 -43.08 -8.34
C ASP A 395 10.84 -42.64 -9.77
N GLU A 396 10.16 -43.23 -10.76
CA GLU A 396 10.35 -42.90 -12.18
C GLU A 396 9.89 -41.46 -12.50
N GLN A 397 8.72 -41.06 -12.00
CA GLN A 397 8.18 -39.72 -12.22
C GLN A 397 9.03 -38.66 -11.52
N ALA A 398 9.47 -38.92 -10.29
CA ALA A 398 10.36 -38.03 -9.55
C ALA A 398 11.72 -37.84 -10.26
N GLY A 399 12.30 -38.95 -10.74
CA GLY A 399 13.54 -38.94 -11.51
C GLY A 399 13.43 -38.17 -12.82
N LYS A 400 12.35 -38.40 -13.57
CA LYS A 400 12.05 -37.66 -14.81
C LYS A 400 11.91 -36.16 -14.54
N LEU A 401 11.11 -35.79 -13.53
CA LEU A 401 10.87 -34.40 -13.16
C LEU A 401 12.15 -33.67 -12.76
N GLN A 402 12.98 -34.32 -11.92
CA GLN A 402 14.27 -33.78 -11.51
C GLN A 402 15.21 -33.60 -12.71
N HIS A 403 15.23 -34.57 -13.63
CA HIS A 403 16.04 -34.50 -14.85
C HIS A 403 15.60 -33.35 -15.76
N GLU A 404 14.32 -33.25 -16.09
CA GLU A 404 13.80 -32.20 -16.99
C GLU A 404 13.98 -30.81 -16.40
N TYR A 405 13.73 -30.63 -15.10
CA TYR A 405 13.97 -29.34 -14.44
C TYR A 405 15.46 -28.98 -14.42
N GLY A 406 16.34 -29.95 -14.14
CA GLY A 406 17.78 -29.77 -14.20
C GLY A 406 18.28 -29.42 -15.61
N ALA A 407 17.74 -30.09 -16.63
CA ALA A 407 18.05 -29.83 -18.03
C ALA A 407 17.60 -28.43 -18.47
N LEU A 408 16.40 -27.99 -18.07
CA LEU A 408 15.91 -26.63 -18.32
C LEU A 408 16.80 -25.58 -17.63
N PHE A 409 17.20 -25.84 -16.38
CA PHE A 409 18.08 -24.93 -15.65
C PHE A 409 19.45 -24.78 -16.32
N GLN A 410 20.03 -25.90 -16.78
CA GLN A 410 21.29 -25.88 -17.54
C GLN A 410 21.12 -25.17 -18.88
N LEU A 411 20.03 -25.44 -19.61
CA LEU A 411 19.72 -24.78 -20.87
C LEU A 411 19.64 -23.26 -20.71
N ILE A 412 18.95 -22.78 -19.67
CA ILE A 412 18.87 -21.35 -19.35
C ILE A 412 20.27 -20.80 -19.07
N ARG A 413 21.04 -21.46 -18.22
CA ARG A 413 22.40 -21.04 -17.85
C ARG A 413 23.32 -20.88 -19.07
N TYR A 414 23.31 -21.84 -19.99
CA TYR A 414 24.12 -21.76 -21.22
C TYR A 414 23.59 -20.76 -22.25
N SER A 415 22.36 -20.27 -22.08
CA SER A 415 21.72 -19.33 -23.00
C SER A 415 21.82 -17.88 -22.53
N LEU A 416 22.26 -17.61 -21.29
CA LEU A 416 22.27 -16.25 -20.72
C LEU A 416 23.09 -15.28 -21.57
N ASP A 417 24.33 -15.63 -21.90
CA ASP A 417 25.23 -14.76 -22.67
C ASP A 417 24.75 -14.52 -24.11
N ALA A 418 23.99 -15.48 -24.66
CA ALA A 418 23.37 -15.35 -25.97
C ALA A 418 22.15 -14.42 -25.95
N ILE A 419 21.45 -14.31 -24.81
CA ILE A 419 20.24 -13.51 -24.66
C ILE A 419 20.58 -12.09 -24.18
N TRP A 420 21.41 -11.95 -23.16
CA TRP A 420 21.83 -10.66 -22.59
C TRP A 420 23.26 -10.33 -23.01
N LEU A 421 23.39 -9.58 -24.09
CA LEU A 421 24.69 -9.18 -24.63
C LEU A 421 25.40 -8.22 -23.67
N PRO A 422 26.74 -8.23 -23.59
CA PRO A 422 27.51 -7.31 -22.73
C PRO A 422 27.19 -5.83 -22.96
N GLU A 423 26.83 -5.44 -24.18
CA GLU A 423 26.44 -4.08 -24.55
C GLU A 423 25.10 -3.64 -23.93
N MET A 424 24.25 -4.61 -23.56
CA MET A 424 22.98 -4.40 -22.87
C MET A 424 23.11 -4.40 -21.35
N ILE A 425 24.22 -4.94 -20.84
CA ILE A 425 24.55 -4.91 -19.42
C ILE A 425 25.08 -3.51 -19.13
N VAL A 426 24.21 -2.62 -18.65
CA VAL A 426 24.66 -1.34 -18.09
C VAL A 426 25.68 -1.67 -17.00
N PRO A 427 26.95 -1.22 -17.12
CA PRO A 427 27.90 -1.38 -16.04
C PRO A 427 27.33 -0.66 -14.83
N GLY A 428 26.86 -1.44 -13.86
CA GLY A 428 26.25 -0.92 -12.65
C GLY A 428 27.25 -0.05 -11.90
N MET A 429 26.75 1.09 -11.43
CA MET A 429 27.34 1.92 -10.39
C MET A 429 28.11 1.08 -9.35
N PRO A 430 29.27 1.55 -8.88
CA PRO A 430 30.02 0.86 -7.84
C PRO A 430 29.16 0.69 -6.59
N PRO A 431 29.36 -0.40 -5.83
CA PRO A 431 28.64 -0.62 -4.58
C PRO A 431 28.98 0.52 -3.61
N ASN A 432 27.93 1.06 -2.99
CA ASN A 432 27.92 2.02 -1.88
C ASN A 432 29.28 2.23 -1.18
N SER A 433 29.79 3.47 -1.26
CA SER A 433 30.68 4.04 -0.25
C SER A 433 29.86 4.73 0.83
#